data_AF-A0A8J8C8X0-F1
#
_entry.id   AF-A0A8J8C8X0-F1
#
_cell.length_a   1.000
_cell.length_b   1.000
_cell.length_c   1.000
_cell.angle_alpha   90.00
_cell.angle_beta   90.00
_cell.angle_gamma   90.00
#
_symmetry.space_group_name_H-M   'P 1'
#
loop_
_entity.id
_entity.type
_entity.pdbx_description
1 polymer ?
#
loop_
_entity_poly.entity_id
_entity_poly.type
_entity_poly.pdbx_seq_one_letter_code
_entity_poly.pdbx_strand_id
1 'polypeptide(L)'
;MKLLKNLKIYNPRVYHAIEIIGILCTLEILISFILSTYNPPYEDILIKMDFIAISFLSFEFIYKLIGTKNKLKFFKDLYNIIDAVVIGAFILYLLQIYSTNAIISLRIINAVRILVLLRVVKFKHLSLSREMVNFITILTYSFIISSFIWLAENEVNPGINNFADAFYFTVISITTIGYGDITPMTMWGKIIIVLAVLYLISGLITKIQSGLYTKLGKKE
;
A
#
# COMPACT_ATOMS: atom_id res chain seq x y z
N MET A 1 -9.90 17.20 0.91
CA MET A 1 -10.20 18.66 0.88
C MET A 1 -11.32 19.08 1.84
N LYS A 2 -12.53 18.48 1.83
CA LYS A 2 -13.60 18.83 2.82
C LYS A 2 -13.26 18.51 4.29
N LEU A 3 -12.36 17.55 4.55
CA LEU A 3 -11.88 17.24 5.91
C LEU A 3 -10.81 18.23 6.42
N LEU A 4 -10.11 18.92 5.52
CA LEU A 4 -8.93 19.75 5.84
C LEU A 4 -9.30 21.16 6.35
N LYS A 5 -10.44 21.71 5.91
CA LYS A 5 -10.97 23.00 6.41
C LYS A 5 -11.40 22.98 7.89
N ASN A 6 -11.41 21.81 8.52
CA ASN A 6 -11.78 21.63 9.91
C ASN A 6 -10.58 21.47 10.85
N LEU A 7 -9.36 21.71 10.38
CA LEU A 7 -8.18 21.73 11.25
C LEU A 7 -8.15 23.04 12.06
N LYS A 8 -8.03 22.94 13.39
CA LYS A 8 -8.03 24.09 14.31
C LYS A 8 -6.73 24.93 14.21
N ILE A 9 -5.66 24.31 13.71
CA ILE A 9 -4.33 24.89 13.48
C ILE A 9 -3.96 24.56 12.02
N TYR A 10 -4.41 25.37 11.06
CA TYR A 10 -4.15 25.11 9.64
C TYR A 10 -3.26 26.19 9.04
N ASN A 11 -1.96 25.90 8.91
CA ASN A 11 -1.09 26.61 8.00
C ASN A 11 -0.91 25.77 6.72
N PRO A 12 -1.41 26.23 5.56
CA PRO A 12 -1.37 25.46 4.31
C PRO A 12 0.05 25.03 3.91
N ARG A 13 1.04 25.91 4.07
CA ARG A 13 2.43 25.63 3.63
C ARG A 13 3.06 24.52 4.46
N VAL A 14 2.88 24.57 5.78
CA VAL A 14 3.39 23.55 6.71
C VAL A 14 2.71 22.21 6.45
N TYR A 15 1.39 22.22 6.24
CA TYR A 15 0.63 21.02 5.96
C TYR A 15 1.10 20.32 4.68
N HIS A 16 1.32 21.08 3.60
CA HIS A 16 1.85 20.53 2.35
C HIS A 16 3.27 19.99 2.48
N ALA A 17 4.15 20.66 3.23
CA ALA A 17 5.49 20.17 3.49
C ALA A 17 5.47 18.83 4.25
N ILE A 18 4.64 18.71 5.30
CA ILE A 18 4.46 17.47 6.05
C ILE A 18 3.96 16.35 5.14
N GLU A 19 2.96 16.61 4.29
CA GLU A 19 2.46 15.60 3.34
C GLU A 19 3.56 15.13 2.37
N ILE A 20 4.33 16.05 1.78
CA ILE A 20 5.41 15.69 0.84
C ILE A 20 6.46 14.81 1.51
N ILE A 21 6.92 15.20 2.71
CA ILE A 21 7.88 14.41 3.48
C ILE A 21 7.28 13.04 3.82
N GLY A 22 6.01 13.00 4.22
CA GLY A 22 5.29 11.76 4.48
C GLY A 22 5.30 10.82 3.28
N ILE A 23 5.11 11.35 2.06
CA ILE A 23 5.21 10.54 0.84
C ILE A 23 6.63 10.05 0.59
N LEU A 24 7.66 10.88 0.78
CA LEU A 24 9.05 10.46 0.63
C LEU A 24 9.39 9.32 1.60
N CYS A 25 8.96 9.43 2.86
CA CYS A 25 9.09 8.35 3.85
C CYS A 25 8.40 7.07 3.39
N THR A 26 7.26 7.15 2.70
CA THR A 26 6.56 5.94 2.22
C THR A 26 7.21 5.29 1.02
N LEU A 27 7.84 6.08 0.15
CA LEU A 27 8.65 5.56 -0.95
C LEU A 27 9.91 4.89 -0.42
N GLU A 28 10.55 5.49 0.58
CA GLU A 28 11.71 4.92 1.26
C GLU A 28 11.36 3.57 1.90
N ILE A 29 10.31 3.50 2.72
CA ILE A 29 9.83 2.24 3.33
C ILE A 29 9.55 1.16 2.28
N LEU A 30 9.01 1.54 1.11
CA LEU A 30 8.76 0.59 0.03
C LEU A 30 10.05 0.07 -0.59
N ILE A 31 11.02 0.94 -0.85
CA ILE A 31 12.33 0.54 -1.36
C ILE A 31 13.02 -0.37 -0.36
N SER A 32 12.99 -0.01 0.92
CA SER A 32 13.50 -0.81 2.04
C SER A 32 12.85 -2.20 2.09
N PHE A 33 11.52 -2.29 1.92
CA PHE A 33 10.81 -3.57 1.83
C PHE A 33 11.29 -4.41 0.64
N ILE A 34 11.36 -3.84 -0.56
CA ILE A 34 11.81 -4.58 -1.75
C ILE A 34 13.23 -5.10 -1.52
N LEU A 35 14.14 -4.25 -1.05
CA LEU A 35 15.53 -4.61 -0.79
C LEU A 35 15.64 -5.70 0.27
N SER A 36 14.85 -5.66 1.35
CA SER A 36 14.88 -6.69 2.39
C SER A 36 14.49 -8.08 1.86
N THR A 37 13.68 -8.18 0.79
CA THR A 37 13.36 -9.48 0.16
C THR A 37 14.55 -10.15 -0.54
N TYR A 38 15.66 -9.43 -0.74
CA TYR A 38 16.90 -9.96 -1.31
C TYR A 38 17.92 -10.39 -0.25
N ASN A 39 17.57 -10.37 1.04
CA ASN A 39 18.48 -10.64 2.18
C ASN A 39 19.84 -9.91 2.05
N PRO A 40 19.83 -8.57 1.94
CA PRO A 40 21.04 -7.81 1.72
C PRO A 40 21.91 -7.78 2.98
N PRO A 41 23.26 -7.64 2.84
CA PRO A 41 24.17 -7.61 3.98
C PRO A 41 24.04 -6.34 4.86
N TYR A 42 23.13 -5.42 4.53
CA TYR A 42 22.89 -4.14 5.19
C TYR A 42 21.46 -4.01 5.77
N GLU A 43 20.83 -5.13 6.13
CA GLU A 43 19.48 -5.17 6.70
C GLU A 43 19.31 -4.25 7.93
N ASP A 44 20.32 -4.16 8.80
CA ASP A 44 20.31 -3.27 9.97
C ASP A 44 20.16 -1.79 9.60
N ILE A 45 20.72 -1.36 8.46
CA ILE A 45 20.60 0.01 7.98
C ILE A 45 19.18 0.28 7.50
N LEU A 46 18.58 -0.69 6.78
CA LEU A 46 17.19 -0.60 6.31
C LEU A 46 16.22 -0.50 7.49
N ILE A 47 16.40 -1.30 8.54
CA ILE A 47 15.57 -1.24 9.76
C ILE A 47 15.68 0.12 10.45
N LYS A 48 16.89 0.71 10.51
CA LYS A 48 17.09 2.05 11.08
C LYS A 48 16.41 3.14 10.25
N MET A 49 16.46 3.05 8.93
CA MET A 49 15.79 4.01 8.04
C MET A 49 14.26 3.90 8.16
N ASP A 50 13.72 2.67 8.15
CA ASP A 50 12.31 2.38 8.41
C ASP A 50 11.85 2.99 9.74
N PHE A 51 12.66 2.87 10.80
CA PHE A 51 12.34 3.45 12.10
C PHE A 51 12.18 4.97 12.04
N ILE A 52 13.08 5.66 11.35
CA ILE A 52 13.02 7.11 11.18
C ILE A 52 11.77 7.51 10.39
N ALA A 53 11.50 6.83 9.29
CA ALA A 53 10.35 7.10 8.43
C ALA A 53 9.02 6.88 9.18
N ILE A 54 8.90 5.79 9.93
CA ILE A 54 7.68 5.47 10.68
C ILE A 54 7.50 6.42 11.88
N SER A 55 8.59 6.86 12.52
CA SER A 55 8.53 7.90 13.55
C SER A 55 7.95 9.20 12.99
N PHE A 56 8.38 9.61 11.79
CA PHE A 56 7.82 10.76 11.10
C PHE A 56 6.33 10.56 10.75
N LEU A 57 5.95 9.40 10.21
CA LEU A 57 4.55 9.09 9.90
C LEU A 57 3.65 9.08 11.14
N SER A 58 4.17 8.61 12.27
CA SER A 58 3.48 8.66 13.56
C SER A 58 3.25 10.09 14.01
N PHE A 59 4.26 10.96 13.86
CA PHE A 59 4.13 12.39 14.10
C PHE A 59 3.08 13.03 13.19
N GLU A 60 3.10 12.75 11.89
CA GLU A 60 2.12 13.25 10.92
C GLU A 60 0.68 12.83 11.30
N PHE A 61 0.49 11.56 11.71
CA PHE A 61 -0.80 11.05 12.14
C PHE A 61 -1.31 11.75 13.39
N ILE A 62 -0.46 11.93 14.41
CA ILE A 62 -0.79 12.65 15.65
C ILE A 62 -1.13 14.11 15.35
N TYR A 63 -0.34 14.77 14.50
CA TYR A 63 -0.59 16.15 14.07
C TYR A 63 -1.98 16.30 13.44
N LYS A 64 -2.35 15.39 12.54
CA LYS A 64 -3.68 15.35 11.90
C LYS A 64 -4.80 15.04 12.91
N LEU A 65 -4.56 14.13 13.85
CA LEU A 65 -5.53 13.74 14.87
C LEU A 65 -5.84 14.90 15.84
N ILE A 66 -4.82 15.62 16.31
CA ILE A 66 -4.98 16.78 17.21
C ILE A 66 -5.66 17.93 16.49
N GLY A 67 -5.29 18.19 15.22
CA GLY A 67 -5.86 19.29 14.47
C GLY A 67 -7.34 19.11 14.14
N THR A 68 -7.85 17.88 14.04
CA THR A 68 -9.20 17.61 13.52
C THR A 68 -10.31 17.90 14.54
N LYS A 69 -11.29 18.75 14.18
CA LYS A 69 -12.45 19.07 15.03
C LYS A 69 -13.35 17.87 15.39
N ASN A 70 -13.46 16.86 14.53
CA ASN A 70 -14.33 15.69 14.75
C ASN A 70 -13.54 14.39 14.64
N LYS A 71 -13.13 13.84 15.80
CA LYS A 71 -12.31 12.62 15.90
C LYS A 71 -13.01 11.37 15.35
N LEU A 72 -14.31 11.24 15.52
CA LEU A 72 -15.06 10.08 15.01
C LEU A 72 -15.05 10.04 13.48
N LYS A 73 -15.16 11.20 12.83
CA LYS A 73 -15.06 11.27 11.37
C LYS A 73 -13.64 11.01 10.88
N PHE A 74 -12.63 11.39 11.66
CA PHE A 74 -11.23 11.11 11.36
C PHE A 74 -10.96 9.60 11.28
N PHE A 75 -11.39 8.83 12.28
CA PHE A 75 -11.20 7.38 12.33
C PHE A 75 -12.08 6.59 11.35
N LYS A 76 -13.10 7.21 10.74
CA LYS A 76 -13.90 6.60 9.66
C LYS A 76 -13.31 6.82 8.27
N ASP A 77 -12.32 7.69 8.12
CA ASP A 77 -11.66 7.93 6.83
C ASP A 77 -10.66 6.80 6.56
N LEU A 78 -10.85 6.08 5.44
CA LEU A 78 -10.08 4.89 5.06
C LEU A 78 -8.57 5.11 5.18
N TYR A 79 -8.09 6.29 4.79
CA TYR A 79 -6.66 6.57 4.81
C TYR A 79 -6.09 6.72 6.22
N ASN A 80 -6.84 7.33 7.14
CA ASN A 80 -6.39 7.46 8.53
C ASN A 80 -6.43 6.09 9.22
N ILE A 81 -7.34 5.19 8.80
CA ILE A 81 -7.34 3.80 9.25
C ILE A 81 -6.07 3.10 8.80
N ILE A 82 -5.70 3.20 7.51
CA ILE A 82 -4.46 2.62 6.98
C ILE A 82 -3.24 3.15 7.75
N ASP A 83 -3.17 4.47 7.97
CA ASP A 83 -2.07 5.09 8.72
C ASP A 83 -1.98 4.56 10.15
N ALA A 84 -3.12 4.42 10.83
CA ALA A 84 -3.19 3.86 12.18
C ALA A 84 -2.76 2.39 12.23
N VAL A 85 -3.19 1.57 11.25
CA VAL A 85 -2.80 0.15 11.16
C VAL A 85 -1.30 0.03 10.96
N VAL A 86 -0.70 0.85 10.09
CA VAL A 86 0.76 0.83 9.84
C VAL A 86 1.54 1.20 11.10
N ILE A 87 1.14 2.26 11.80
CA ILE A 87 1.79 2.68 13.04
C ILE A 87 1.63 1.59 14.12
N GLY A 88 0.43 1.03 14.28
CA GLY A 88 0.17 -0.04 15.25
C GLY A 88 0.99 -1.29 14.98
N ALA A 89 1.10 -1.69 13.71
CA ALA A 89 1.91 -2.81 13.28
C ALA A 89 3.40 -2.60 13.60
N PHE A 90 3.93 -1.38 13.39
CA PHE A 90 5.29 -1.06 13.77
C PHE A 90 5.54 -1.10 15.29
N ILE A 91 4.60 -0.61 16.09
CA ILE A 91 4.69 -0.70 17.55
C ILE A 91 4.76 -2.17 17.98
N LEU A 92 3.96 -3.05 17.37
CA LEU A 92 4.02 -4.49 17.63
C LEU A 92 5.38 -5.09 17.24
N TYR A 93 5.97 -4.66 16.11
CA TYR A 93 7.34 -5.05 15.73
C TYR A 93 8.36 -4.65 16.80
N LEU A 94 8.30 -3.41 17.31
CA LEU A 94 9.22 -2.94 18.34
C LEU A 94 9.07 -3.68 19.67
N LEU A 95 7.84 -4.03 20.06
CA LEU A 95 7.57 -4.79 21.28
C LEU A 95 8.09 -6.24 21.19
N GLN A 96 8.16 -6.81 19.99
CA GLN A 96 8.67 -8.17 19.76
C GLN A 96 10.20 -8.29 19.83
N ILE A 97 10.94 -7.18 19.87
CA ILE A 97 12.40 -7.17 20.16
C ILE A 97 12.73 -7.94 21.46
N TYR A 98 11.75 -8.13 22.36
CA TYR A 98 11.90 -8.81 23.65
C TYR A 98 11.37 -10.26 23.71
N SER A 99 10.83 -10.86 22.64
CA SER A 99 10.24 -12.22 22.69
C SER A 99 10.71 -13.13 21.55
N THR A 100 11.40 -14.21 21.92
CA THR A 100 12.11 -15.15 21.03
C THR A 100 11.20 -16.02 20.14
N ASN A 101 9.88 -16.02 20.34
CA ASN A 101 8.94 -16.90 19.61
C ASN A 101 8.07 -16.17 18.56
N ALA A 102 8.33 -14.90 18.27
CA ALA A 102 7.42 -14.05 17.50
C ALA A 102 7.86 -13.76 16.05
N ILE A 103 8.84 -14.50 15.54
CA ILE A 103 9.46 -14.31 14.21
C ILE A 103 8.42 -14.44 13.07
N ILE A 104 7.29 -15.12 13.29
CA ILE A 104 6.23 -15.36 12.31
C ILE A 104 5.33 -14.10 12.09
N SER A 105 5.34 -13.10 12.98
CA SER A 105 4.41 -11.96 12.93
C SER A 105 4.88 -10.73 12.14
N LEU A 106 6.17 -10.64 11.81
CA LEU A 106 6.74 -9.42 11.22
C LEU A 106 6.54 -9.29 9.71
N ARG A 107 6.33 -10.41 9.03
CA ARG A 107 6.22 -10.43 7.57
C ARG A 107 4.84 -9.97 7.06
N ILE A 108 3.76 -10.21 7.82
CA ILE A 108 2.41 -9.68 7.56
C ILE A 108 2.40 -8.14 7.63
N ILE A 109 3.17 -7.59 8.56
CA ILE A 109 3.24 -6.15 8.85
C ILE A 109 3.84 -5.39 7.66
N ASN A 110 4.83 -5.96 6.99
CA ASN A 110 5.46 -5.35 5.82
C ASN A 110 4.54 -5.35 4.59
N ALA A 111 3.71 -6.37 4.40
CA ALA A 111 2.73 -6.43 3.32
C ALA A 111 1.62 -5.37 3.45
N VAL A 112 1.28 -4.92 4.67
CA VAL A 112 0.28 -3.87 4.89
C VAL A 112 0.82 -2.47 4.51
N ARG A 113 2.14 -2.26 4.57
CA ARG A 113 2.77 -0.95 4.33
C ARG A 113 2.55 -0.46 2.90
N ILE A 114 2.40 -1.36 1.94
CA ILE A 114 2.24 -1.00 0.53
C ILE A 114 0.88 -0.36 0.21
N LEU A 115 -0.13 -0.56 1.07
CA LEU A 115 -1.40 0.16 1.00
C LEU A 115 -1.24 1.67 1.21
N VAL A 116 -0.13 2.10 1.80
CA VAL A 116 0.19 3.51 2.01
C VAL A 116 0.47 4.24 0.69
N LEU A 117 0.93 3.56 -0.37
CA LEU A 117 1.09 4.17 -1.68
C LEU A 117 -0.23 4.71 -2.27
N LEU A 118 -1.38 4.20 -1.83
CA LEU A 118 -2.68 4.76 -2.20
C LEU A 118 -2.82 6.23 -1.75
N ARG A 119 -2.00 6.71 -0.82
CA ARG A 119 -1.90 8.15 -0.49
C ARG A 119 -1.36 8.99 -1.64
N VAL A 120 -0.55 8.45 -2.56
CA VAL A 120 -0.06 9.19 -3.74
C VAL A 120 -1.24 9.67 -4.61
N VAL A 121 -2.37 8.96 -4.61
CA VAL A 121 -3.59 9.40 -5.30
C VAL A 121 -4.19 10.68 -4.70
N LYS A 122 -3.80 11.09 -3.48
CA LYS A 122 -4.26 12.33 -2.83
C LYS A 122 -3.67 13.60 -3.43
N PHE A 123 -2.66 13.50 -4.28
CA PHE A 123 -2.09 14.64 -5.03
C PHE A 123 -3.05 15.15 -6.12
N LYS A 124 -4.27 15.54 -5.73
CA LYS A 124 -5.29 16.11 -6.62
C LYS A 124 -4.86 17.43 -7.26
N HIS A 125 -3.82 18.07 -6.73
CA HIS A 125 -3.24 19.31 -7.27
C HIS A 125 -2.25 19.06 -8.41
N LEU A 126 -1.77 17.84 -8.61
CA LEU A 126 -0.85 17.51 -9.72
C LEU A 126 -1.54 17.50 -11.10
N SER A 127 -2.83 17.85 -11.17
CA SER A 127 -3.61 17.86 -12.43
C SER A 127 -3.40 16.57 -13.26
N LEU A 128 -3.22 15.44 -12.57
CA LEU A 128 -2.93 14.17 -13.25
C LEU A 128 -4.13 13.80 -14.12
N SER A 129 -3.85 13.35 -15.34
CA SER A 129 -4.89 12.81 -16.20
C SER A 129 -5.57 11.63 -15.50
N ARG A 130 -6.87 11.44 -15.79
CA ARG A 130 -7.63 10.30 -15.24
C ARG A 130 -6.96 8.96 -15.57
N GLU A 131 -6.27 8.88 -16.71
CA GLU A 131 -5.48 7.73 -17.14
C GLU A 131 -4.28 7.50 -16.22
N MET A 132 -3.52 8.54 -15.90
CA MET A 132 -2.36 8.44 -14.99
C MET A 132 -2.78 7.99 -13.59
N VAL A 133 -3.90 8.51 -13.08
CA VAL A 133 -4.45 8.07 -11.78
C VAL A 133 -4.85 6.59 -11.83
N ASN A 134 -5.47 6.14 -12.91
CA ASN A 134 -5.81 4.73 -13.10
C ASN A 134 -4.55 3.86 -13.15
N PHE A 135 -3.52 4.29 -13.87
CA PHE A 135 -2.25 3.57 -13.98
C PHE A 135 -1.58 3.41 -12.61
N ILE A 136 -1.44 4.51 -11.85
CA ILE A 136 -0.88 4.48 -10.49
C ILE A 136 -1.70 3.58 -9.57
N THR A 137 -3.04 3.57 -9.72
CA THR A 137 -3.92 2.72 -8.91
C THR A 137 -3.70 1.24 -9.23
N ILE A 138 -3.63 0.86 -10.51
CA ILE A 138 -3.36 -0.51 -10.93
C ILE A 138 -1.98 -0.94 -10.46
N LEU A 139 -0.96 -0.09 -10.65
CA LEU A 139 0.41 -0.35 -10.21
C LEU A 139 0.45 -0.61 -8.70
N THR A 140 -0.17 0.26 -7.90
CA THR A 140 -0.24 0.10 -6.44
C THR A 140 -0.94 -1.21 -6.07
N TYR A 141 -2.03 -1.56 -6.75
CA TYR A 141 -2.75 -2.82 -6.53
C TYR A 141 -1.90 -4.05 -6.85
N SER A 142 -1.18 -4.04 -7.97
CA SER A 142 -0.22 -5.10 -8.32
C SER A 142 0.83 -5.25 -7.22
N PHE A 143 1.45 -4.15 -6.78
CA PHE A 143 2.42 -4.13 -5.69
C PHE A 143 1.88 -4.74 -4.38
N ILE A 144 0.64 -4.42 -4.01
CA ILE A 144 -0.04 -5.00 -2.84
C ILE A 144 -0.14 -6.52 -2.98
N ILE A 145 -0.68 -7.01 -4.08
CA ILE A 145 -0.87 -8.44 -4.32
C ILE A 145 0.46 -9.17 -4.32
N SER A 146 1.48 -8.61 -4.98
CA SER A 146 2.83 -9.20 -5.04
C SER A 146 3.44 -9.34 -3.66
N SER A 147 3.22 -8.38 -2.75
CA SER A 147 3.69 -8.45 -1.38
C SER A 147 3.04 -9.62 -0.62
N PHE A 148 1.74 -9.81 -0.79
CA PHE A 148 1.00 -10.92 -0.19
C PHE A 148 1.37 -12.28 -0.81
N ILE A 149 1.61 -12.33 -2.12
CA ILE A 149 2.08 -13.55 -2.79
C ILE A 149 3.47 -13.92 -2.31
N TRP A 150 4.42 -12.97 -2.28
CA TRP A 150 5.76 -13.21 -1.74
C TRP A 150 5.70 -13.69 -0.29
N LEU A 151 4.83 -13.12 0.53
CA LEU A 151 4.62 -13.56 1.91
C LEU A 151 4.09 -14.99 2.00
N ALA A 152 3.14 -15.35 1.16
CA ALA A 152 2.53 -16.68 1.17
C ALA A 152 3.46 -17.76 0.58
N GLU A 153 4.34 -17.38 -0.36
CA GLU A 153 5.04 -18.35 -1.21
C GLU A 153 6.57 -18.39 -0.99
N ASN A 154 7.24 -17.38 -0.42
CA ASN A 154 8.72 -17.34 -0.44
C ASN A 154 9.40 -18.53 0.26
N GLU A 155 8.77 -19.14 1.26
CA GLU A 155 9.38 -20.26 2.00
C GLU A 155 9.17 -21.62 1.32
N VAL A 156 8.20 -21.71 0.40
CA VAL A 156 7.72 -22.99 -0.15
C VAL A 156 7.92 -23.07 -1.66
N ASN A 157 7.87 -21.94 -2.36
CA ASN A 157 7.85 -21.88 -3.82
C ASN A 157 9.23 -21.50 -4.37
N PRO A 158 9.94 -22.42 -5.05
CA PRO A 158 11.26 -22.12 -5.61
C PRO A 158 11.21 -21.08 -6.76
N GLY A 159 10.03 -20.85 -7.35
CA GLY A 159 9.82 -19.83 -8.36
C GLY A 159 9.70 -18.41 -7.80
N ILE A 160 9.60 -18.24 -6.48
CA ILE A 160 9.45 -16.92 -5.83
C ILE A 160 10.54 -16.76 -4.77
N ASN A 161 11.69 -16.23 -5.18
CA ASN A 161 12.84 -16.03 -4.28
C ASN A 161 12.84 -14.63 -3.68
N ASN A 162 12.40 -13.63 -4.43
CA ASN A 162 12.40 -12.23 -4.03
C ASN A 162 11.09 -11.53 -4.45
N PHE A 163 10.95 -10.26 -4.07
CA PHE A 163 9.77 -9.47 -4.42
C PHE A 163 9.56 -9.33 -5.94
N ALA A 164 10.63 -9.23 -6.74
CA ALA A 164 10.50 -9.06 -8.18
C ALA A 164 9.90 -10.29 -8.86
N ASP A 165 10.20 -11.51 -8.39
CA ASP A 165 9.60 -12.74 -8.89
C ASP A 165 8.08 -12.76 -8.61
N ALA A 166 7.68 -12.39 -7.39
CA ALA A 166 6.28 -12.27 -7.02
C ALA A 166 5.56 -11.16 -7.81
N PHE A 167 6.26 -10.04 -8.08
CA PHE A 167 5.75 -8.94 -8.88
C PHE A 167 5.56 -9.34 -10.33
N TYR A 168 6.54 -10.02 -10.92
CA TYR A 168 6.45 -10.61 -12.25
C TYR A 168 5.23 -11.55 -12.35
N PHE A 169 5.12 -12.53 -11.44
CA PHE A 169 3.98 -13.45 -11.39
C PHE A 169 2.63 -12.72 -11.30
N THR A 170 2.55 -11.70 -10.44
CA THR A 170 1.34 -10.91 -10.25
C THR A 170 0.96 -10.16 -11.52
N VAL A 171 1.92 -9.49 -12.17
CA VAL A 171 1.68 -8.72 -13.39
C VAL A 171 1.19 -9.64 -14.50
N ILE A 172 1.90 -10.73 -14.80
CA ILE A 172 1.50 -11.65 -15.89
C ILE A 172 0.13 -12.30 -15.64
N SER A 173 -0.24 -12.53 -14.38
CA SER A 173 -1.53 -13.10 -13.99
C SER A 173 -2.67 -12.08 -14.16
N ILE A 174 -2.46 -10.85 -13.68
CA ILE A 174 -3.42 -9.74 -13.77
C ILE A 174 -3.65 -9.33 -15.23
N THR A 175 -2.58 -9.29 -16.04
CA THR A 175 -2.67 -8.97 -17.46
C THR A 175 -3.17 -10.16 -18.28
N THR A 176 -3.50 -11.29 -17.65
CA THR A 176 -4.00 -12.51 -18.29
C THR A 176 -3.04 -13.11 -19.33
N ILE A 177 -1.74 -12.78 -19.25
CA ILE A 177 -0.71 -13.37 -20.10
C ILE A 177 -0.47 -14.82 -19.66
N GLY A 178 -0.28 -15.03 -18.35
CA GLY A 178 -0.24 -16.35 -17.74
C GLY A 178 0.76 -17.32 -18.37
N TYR A 179 2.04 -16.95 -18.44
CA TYR A 179 3.09 -17.83 -19.00
C TYR A 179 3.16 -19.21 -18.35
N GLY A 180 2.77 -19.33 -17.07
CA GLY A 180 2.67 -20.60 -16.35
C GLY A 180 4.01 -21.13 -15.83
N ASP A 181 5.06 -20.32 -15.89
CA ASP A 181 6.39 -20.60 -15.36
C ASP A 181 6.44 -20.53 -13.83
N ILE A 182 5.64 -19.64 -13.22
CA ILE A 182 5.43 -19.56 -11.78
C ILE A 182 3.95 -19.82 -11.48
N THR A 183 3.68 -20.72 -10.53
CA THR A 183 2.32 -20.99 -10.03
C THR A 183 2.30 -21.05 -8.51
N PRO A 184 1.22 -20.60 -7.84
CA PRO A 184 1.14 -20.62 -6.39
C PRO A 184 1.00 -22.05 -5.89
N MET A 185 1.87 -22.45 -4.97
CA MET A 185 1.86 -23.76 -4.35
C MET A 185 0.97 -23.80 -3.10
N THR A 186 0.87 -22.68 -2.38
CA THR A 186 0.12 -22.61 -1.13
C THR A 186 -1.37 -22.33 -1.34
N MET A 187 -2.20 -22.77 -0.38
CA MET A 187 -3.63 -22.46 -0.36
C MET A 187 -3.86 -20.94 -0.31
N TRP A 188 -3.08 -20.23 0.50
CA TRP A 188 -3.18 -18.78 0.65
C TRP A 188 -2.80 -18.05 -0.64
N GLY A 189 -1.70 -18.43 -1.30
CA GLY A 189 -1.30 -17.86 -2.58
C GLY A 189 -2.37 -18.03 -3.66
N LYS A 190 -3.02 -19.20 -3.72
CA LYS A 190 -4.16 -19.46 -4.61
C LYS A 190 -5.37 -18.57 -4.31
N ILE A 191 -5.74 -18.41 -3.04
CA ILE A 191 -6.85 -17.53 -2.65
C ILE A 191 -6.54 -16.08 -3.00
N ILE A 192 -5.34 -15.60 -2.70
CA ILE A 192 -4.90 -14.23 -2.98
C ILE A 192 -5.00 -13.93 -4.48
N ILE A 193 -4.49 -14.81 -5.34
CA ILE A 193 -4.50 -14.55 -6.79
C ILE A 193 -5.91 -14.63 -7.38
N VAL A 194 -6.77 -15.52 -6.89
CA VAL A 194 -8.18 -15.58 -7.33
C VAL A 194 -8.91 -14.29 -6.98
N LEU A 195 -8.78 -13.82 -5.74
CA LEU A 195 -9.39 -12.56 -5.29
C LEU A 195 -8.86 -11.37 -6.09
N ALA A 196 -7.55 -11.34 -6.36
CA ALA A 196 -6.90 -10.32 -7.17
C ALA A 196 -7.51 -10.22 -8.58
N VAL A 197 -7.63 -11.35 -9.27
CA VAL A 197 -8.17 -11.39 -10.64
C VAL A 197 -9.66 -11.04 -10.65
N LEU A 198 -10.45 -11.56 -9.71
CA LEU A 198 -11.88 -11.23 -9.59
C LEU A 198 -12.11 -9.73 -9.37
N TYR A 199 -11.31 -9.09 -8.50
CA TYR A 199 -11.40 -7.66 -8.26
C TYR A 199 -11.10 -6.86 -9.54
N LEU A 200 -10.06 -7.22 -10.29
CA LEU A 200 -9.72 -6.57 -11.55
C LEU A 200 -10.83 -6.68 -12.60
N ILE A 201 -11.40 -7.87 -12.75
CA ILE A 201 -12.52 -8.11 -13.66
C ILE A 201 -13.72 -7.25 -13.25
N SER A 202 -14.04 -7.17 -11.96
CA SER A 202 -15.13 -6.32 -11.45
C SER A 202 -14.92 -4.83 -11.78
N GLY A 203 -13.67 -4.35 -11.67
CA GLY A 203 -13.30 -2.98 -12.01
C GLY A 203 -13.43 -2.69 -13.51
N LEU A 204 -13.06 -3.64 -14.36
CA LEU A 204 -13.22 -3.54 -15.81
C LEU A 204 -14.71 -3.48 -16.20
N ILE A 205 -15.53 -4.37 -15.66
CA ILE A 205 -16.98 -4.41 -15.90
C ILE A 205 -17.63 -3.08 -15.49
N THR A 206 -17.32 -2.58 -14.29
CA THR A 206 -17.86 -1.30 -13.79
C THR A 206 -17.51 -0.13 -14.71
N LYS A 207 -16.27 -0.09 -15.24
CA LYS A 207 -15.84 0.93 -16.19
C LYS A 207 -16.58 0.84 -17.51
N ILE A 208 -16.69 -0.36 -18.10
CA ILE A 208 -17.42 -0.58 -19.35
C ILE A 208 -18.88 -0.13 -19.19
N GLN A 209 -19.55 -0.55 -18.11
CA GLN A 209 -20.91 -0.13 -17.80
C GLN A 209 -21.01 1.39 -17.70
N SER A 210 -20.16 2.04 -16.91
CA SER A 210 -20.19 3.50 -16.76
C SER A 210 -19.96 4.24 -18.09
N GLY A 211 -19.09 3.73 -18.95
CA GLY A 211 -18.82 4.29 -20.28
C GLY A 211 -20.02 4.15 -21.22
N LEU A 212 -20.71 3.00 -21.19
CA LEU A 212 -21.93 2.76 -21.95
C LEU A 212 -23.07 3.66 -21.47
N TYR A 213 -23.30 3.74 -20.16
CA TYR A 213 -24.32 4.64 -19.58
C TYR A 213 -24.08 6.10 -19.94
N THR A 214 -22.82 6.56 -19.93
CA THR A 214 -22.50 7.96 -20.27
C THR A 214 -22.73 8.28 -21.76
N LYS A 215 -22.52 7.30 -22.66
CA LYS A 215 -22.80 7.45 -24.09
C LYS A 215 -24.29 7.39 -24.40
N LEU A 216 -25.05 6.56 -23.68
CA LEU A 216 -26.49 6.42 -23.86
C LEU A 216 -27.26 7.58 -23.22
N GLY A 217 -26.85 8.07 -22.06
CA GLY A 217 -27.47 9.20 -21.35
C GLY A 217 -27.09 10.59 -21.89
N LYS A 218 -26.26 10.67 -22.94
CA LYS A 218 -25.98 11.91 -23.69
C LYS A 218 -26.83 12.04 -24.97
N LYS A 219 -27.79 11.15 -25.16
CA LYS A 219 -28.66 11.09 -26.36
C LYS A 219 -30.07 11.65 -26.13
N GLU A 220 -30.32 12.29 -25.00
CA GLU A 220 -31.53 13.07 -24.71
C GLU A 220 -31.20 14.56 -24.56
#